data_AF-A0A0M9GUZ7-F1
#
_entry.id   AF-A0A0M9GUZ7-F1
#
_cell.length_a   1.000
_cell.length_b   1.000
_cell.length_c   1.000
_cell.angle_alpha   90.00
_cell.angle_beta   90.00
_cell.angle_gamma   90.00
#
_symmetry.space_group_name_H-M   'P 1'
#
loop_
_entity.id
_entity.type
_entity.pdbx_description
1 polymer ?
#
loop_
_entity_poly.entity_id
_entity_poly.type
_entity_poly.pdbx_seq_one_letter_code
_entity_poly.pdbx_strand_id
1 'polypeptide(L)'
;MVKLIALYKHPENKEAFDQHYFDTHAPITAKIPGLRKMEVTKVVGSPMGGEGKYYLMCEMYYDSQDALKQAMRTDEAKASGKDLMSFAGDLVTLMIGEEVNE
;
A
#
# COMPACT_ATOMS: atom_id res chain seq x y z
N MET A 1 -7.32 -14.85 3.85
CA MET A 1 -6.68 -14.51 2.55
C MET A 1 -5.23 -14.04 2.72
N VAL A 2 -4.44 -13.99 1.64
CA VAL A 2 -3.07 -13.41 1.65
C VAL A 2 -3.13 -11.94 1.27
N LYS A 3 -2.34 -11.09 1.93
CA LYS A 3 -2.25 -9.66 1.62
C LYS A 3 -0.82 -9.14 1.54
N LEU A 4 -0.59 -8.20 0.63
CA LEU A 4 0.55 -7.29 0.67
C LEU A 4 0.11 -6.03 1.45
N ILE A 5 0.91 -5.62 2.42
CA ILE A 5 0.64 -4.48 3.30
C ILE A 5 1.72 -3.43 3.05
N ALA A 6 1.31 -2.21 2.71
CA ALA A 6 2.17 -1.05 2.62
C ALA A 6 1.82 -0.05 3.73
N LEU A 7 2.77 0.21 4.63
CA LEU A 7 2.59 1.10 5.76
C LEU A 7 3.54 2.28 5.66
N TYR A 8 2.99 3.50 5.66
CA TYR A 8 3.71 4.73 5.38
C TYR A 8 3.90 5.55 6.64
N LYS A 9 5.14 6.01 6.88
CA LYS A 9 5.41 7.08 7.86
C LYS A 9 4.90 8.43 7.33
N HIS A 10 4.93 9.44 8.20
CA HIS A 10 4.56 10.80 7.81
C HIS A 10 5.53 11.36 6.75
N PRO A 11 5.02 11.81 5.58
CA PRO A 11 5.81 12.56 4.62
C PRO A 11 6.08 13.98 5.15
N GLU A 12 7.14 14.62 4.67
CA GLU A 12 7.42 16.03 4.97
C GLU A 12 6.32 16.95 4.40
N ASN A 13 5.80 16.63 3.22
CA ASN A 13 4.68 17.32 2.60
C ASN A 13 3.49 16.36 2.39
N LYS A 14 2.51 16.43 3.31
CA LYS A 14 1.30 15.59 3.31
C LYS A 14 0.42 15.83 2.08
N GLU A 15 0.29 17.08 1.63
CA GLU A 15 -0.55 17.43 0.48
C GLU A 15 0.02 16.87 -0.83
N ALA A 16 1.33 17.05 -1.06
CA ALA A 16 1.99 16.50 -2.24
C ALA A 16 1.99 14.96 -2.25
N PHE A 17 2.18 14.34 -1.07
CA PHE A 17 2.05 12.89 -0.93
C PHE A 17 0.65 12.42 -1.25
N ASP A 18 -0.37 13.04 -0.67
CA ASP A 18 -1.77 12.68 -0.91
C ASP A 18 -2.14 12.78 -2.39
N GLN A 19 -1.80 13.92 -3.02
CA GLN A 19 -2.07 14.12 -4.44
C GLN A 19 -1.43 13.03 -5.29
N HIS A 20 -0.13 12.76 -5.11
CA HIS A 20 0.55 11.71 -5.87
C HIS A 20 -0.01 10.32 -5.57
N TYR A 21 -0.29 10.04 -4.29
CA TYR A 21 -0.80 8.75 -3.85
C TYR A 21 -2.17 8.43 -4.46
N PHE A 22 -3.13 9.36 -4.38
CA PHE A 22 -4.50 9.11 -4.83
C PHE A 22 -4.68 9.30 -6.34
N ASP A 23 -3.95 10.23 -6.97
CA ASP A 23 -4.12 10.52 -8.40
C ASP A 23 -3.24 9.63 -9.30
N THR A 24 -2.10 9.15 -8.77
CA THR A 24 -1.12 8.37 -9.56
C THR A 24 -0.93 6.96 -9.00
N HIS A 25 -0.48 6.84 -7.76
CA HIS A 25 -0.02 5.56 -7.21
C HIS A 25 -1.16 4.54 -7.07
N ALA A 26 -2.25 4.91 -6.40
CA ALA A 26 -3.37 4.03 -6.13
C ALA A 26 -4.06 3.54 -7.44
N PRO A 27 -4.29 4.38 -8.47
CA PRO A 27 -4.79 3.91 -9.76
C PRO A 27 -3.86 2.93 -10.49
N ILE A 28 -2.54 3.07 -10.37
CA ILE A 28 -1.59 2.11 -10.95
C ILE A 28 -1.69 0.77 -10.21
N THR A 29 -1.68 0.81 -8.88
CA THR A 29 -1.77 -0.39 -8.03
C THR A 29 -3.10 -1.13 -8.21
N ALA A 30 -4.21 -0.41 -8.37
CA ALA A 30 -5.53 -1.00 -8.60
C ALA A 30 -5.63 -1.78 -9.93
N LYS A 31 -4.71 -1.56 -10.87
CA LYS A 31 -4.66 -2.27 -12.16
C LYS A 31 -3.89 -3.59 -12.12
N ILE A 32 -3.26 -3.94 -10.98
CA ILE A 32 -2.44 -5.14 -10.88
C ILE A 32 -3.30 -6.40 -11.13
N PRO A 33 -2.98 -7.22 -12.15
CA PRO A 33 -3.69 -8.46 -12.40
C PRO A 33 -3.59 -9.41 -11.20
N GLY A 34 -4.75 -9.94 -10.77
CA GLY A 34 -4.86 -10.85 -9.62
C GLY A 34 -5.17 -10.18 -8.29
N LEU A 35 -5.14 -8.84 -8.22
CA LEU A 35 -5.60 -8.09 -7.06
C LEU A 35 -7.11 -8.27 -6.86
N ARG A 36 -7.52 -8.66 -5.65
CA ARG A 36 -8.94 -8.90 -5.31
C ARG A 36 -9.59 -7.72 -4.63
N LYS A 37 -8.83 -7.03 -3.78
CA LYS A 37 -9.29 -5.91 -2.99
C LYS A 37 -8.11 -5.02 -2.66
N MET A 38 -8.33 -3.71 -2.67
CA MET A 38 -7.38 -2.71 -2.18
C MET A 38 -8.09 -1.84 -1.16
N GLU A 39 -7.58 -1.81 0.06
CA GLU A 39 -8.09 -0.96 1.13
C GLU A 39 -7.04 0.05 1.54
N VAL A 40 -7.42 1.33 1.51
CA VAL A 40 -6.54 2.43 1.88
C VAL A 40 -7.10 3.08 3.14
N THR A 41 -6.28 3.14 4.19
CA THR A 41 -6.63 3.70 5.48
C THR A 41 -5.71 4.86 5.80
N LYS A 42 -6.25 6.07 5.94
CA LYS A 42 -5.53 7.19 6.56
C LYS A 42 -5.56 7.05 8.07
N VAL A 43 -4.40 7.16 8.71
CA VAL A 43 -4.28 7.16 10.17
C VAL A 43 -4.48 8.57 10.67
N VAL A 44 -5.62 8.82 11.32
CA VAL A 44 -6.05 10.17 11.74
C VAL A 44 -5.64 10.55 13.16
N GLY A 45 -4.97 9.67 13.89
CA GLY A 45 -4.52 9.94 15.25
C GLY A 45 -4.11 8.69 16.03
N SER A 46 -3.78 8.90 17.30
CA SER A 46 -3.47 7.83 18.26
C SER A 46 -4.49 7.83 19.41
N PRO A 47 -4.89 6.66 19.93
CA PRO A 47 -5.69 6.57 21.15
C PRO A 47 -5.05 7.23 22.38
N MET A 48 -3.73 7.38 22.39
CA MET A 48 -2.98 8.09 23.44
C MET A 48 -2.94 9.62 23.24
N GLY A 49 -3.65 10.13 22.23
CA GLY A 49 -3.60 11.53 21.82
C GLY A 49 -2.50 11.83 20.80
N GLY A 50 -2.67 12.92 20.04
CA GLY A 50 -1.73 13.36 19.01
C GLY A 50 -1.77 12.53 17.72
N GLU A 51 -0.77 12.76 16.86
CA GLU A 51 -0.64 12.04 15.59
C GLU A 51 -0.22 10.57 15.81
N GLY A 52 -0.76 9.66 15.00
CA GLY A 52 -0.30 8.27 14.96
C GLY A 52 1.14 8.19 14.44
N LYS A 53 1.85 7.10 14.74
CA LYS A 53 3.22 6.85 14.23
C LYS A 53 3.27 6.78 12.69
N TYR A 54 2.19 6.32 12.09
CA TYR A 54 2.04 6.13 10.66
C TYR A 54 0.98 7.09 10.12
N TYR A 55 1.06 7.36 8.82
CA TYR A 55 0.21 8.29 8.13
C TYR A 55 -0.86 7.58 7.29
N LEU A 56 -0.47 6.52 6.59
CA LEU A 56 -1.35 5.79 5.68
C LEU A 56 -0.98 4.31 5.68
N MET A 57 -1.98 3.45 5.50
CA MET A 57 -1.84 2.03 5.27
C MET A 57 -2.59 1.64 4.00
N CYS A 58 -2.03 0.73 3.21
CA CYS A 58 -2.69 0.09 2.09
C CYS A 58 -2.59 -1.42 2.21
N GLU A 59 -3.73 -2.10 2.08
CA GLU A 59 -3.84 -3.55 2.12
C GLU A 59 -4.33 -4.05 0.77
N MET A 60 -3.56 -4.93 0.15
CA MET A 60 -3.81 -5.47 -1.19
C MET A 60 -3.98 -6.97 -1.09
N TYR A 61 -5.19 -7.45 -1.36
CA TYR A 61 -5.61 -8.82 -1.13
C TYR A 61 -5.47 -9.69 -2.37
N TYR A 62 -5.02 -10.93 -2.16
CA TYR A 62 -4.81 -11.95 -3.19
C TYR A 62 -5.34 -13.30 -2.69
N ASP A 63 -5.72 -14.18 -3.62
CA ASP A 63 -6.32 -15.48 -3.28
C ASP A 63 -5.36 -16.41 -2.52
N SER A 64 -4.07 -16.31 -2.80
CA SER A 64 -3.03 -17.17 -2.22
C SER A 64 -1.64 -16.53 -2.33
N GLN A 65 -0.64 -17.13 -1.68
CA GLN A 65 0.76 -16.70 -1.85
C GLN A 65 1.24 -16.83 -3.29
N ASP A 66 0.81 -17.86 -4.01
CA ASP A 66 1.22 -18.04 -5.40
C ASP A 66 0.54 -17.00 -6.30
N ALA A 67 -0.73 -16.66 -6.05
CA ALA A 67 -1.40 -15.56 -6.75
C ALA A 67 -0.66 -14.23 -6.54
N LEU A 68 -0.26 -13.91 -5.30
CA LEU A 68 0.56 -12.73 -4.99
C LEU A 68 1.90 -12.76 -5.76
N LYS A 69 2.63 -13.88 -5.74
CA LYS A 69 3.91 -14.00 -6.47
C LYS A 69 3.76 -13.79 -7.97
N GLN A 70 2.67 -14.29 -8.57
CA GLN A 70 2.41 -14.05 -10.00
C GLN A 70 2.02 -12.59 -10.26
N ALA A 71 1.18 -12.00 -9.41
CA ALA A 71 0.82 -10.59 -9.50
C ALA A 71 2.05 -9.68 -9.44
N MET A 72 3.00 -9.95 -8.54
CA MET A 72 4.25 -9.18 -8.41
C MET A 72 5.17 -9.23 -9.65
N ARG A 73 4.96 -10.17 -10.58
CA ARG A 73 5.75 -10.30 -11.82
C ARG A 73 5.17 -9.51 -13.00
N THR A 74 3.94 -9.04 -12.87
CA THR A 74 3.24 -8.27 -13.91
C THR A 74 3.90 -6.91 -14.14
N ASP A 75 3.67 -6.32 -15.31
CA ASP A 75 4.25 -5.02 -15.63
C ASP A 75 3.57 -3.89 -14.84
N GLU A 76 2.30 -4.06 -14.50
CA GLU A 76 1.56 -3.17 -13.60
C GLU A 76 2.16 -3.16 -12.19
N ALA A 77 2.52 -4.32 -11.64
CA ALA A 77 3.16 -4.39 -10.33
C ALA A 77 4.57 -3.77 -10.34
N LYS A 78 5.34 -3.96 -11.42
CA LYS A 78 6.64 -3.29 -11.59
C LYS A 78 6.47 -1.77 -11.70
N ALA A 79 5.45 -1.31 -12.41
CA ALA A 79 5.15 0.11 -12.53
C ALA A 79 4.75 0.71 -11.17
N SER A 80 3.87 0.04 -10.42
CA SER A 80 3.48 0.43 -9.06
C SER A 80 4.69 0.49 -8.12
N GLY A 81 5.56 -0.53 -8.14
CA GLY A 81 6.79 -0.55 -7.34
C GLY A 81 7.79 0.55 -7.73
N LYS A 82 7.97 0.82 -9.02
CA LYS A 82 8.84 1.90 -9.50
C LYS A 82 8.32 3.27 -9.05
N ASP A 83 7.03 3.51 -9.20
CA ASP A 83 6.37 4.72 -8.74
C ASP A 83 6.52 4.88 -7.23
N LEU A 84 6.20 3.83 -6.46
CA LEU A 84 6.35 3.80 -4.99
C LEU A 84 7.74 4.25 -4.52
N MET A 85 8.79 3.68 -5.11
CA MET A 85 10.17 4.03 -4.74
C MET A 85 10.53 5.48 -5.08
N SER A 86 9.86 6.10 -6.05
CA SER A 86 10.15 7.47 -6.47
C SER A 86 9.61 8.54 -5.51
N PHE A 87 8.48 8.30 -4.83
CA PHE A 87 7.86 9.31 -3.95
C PHE A 87 7.84 8.93 -2.47
N ALA A 88 7.94 7.64 -2.14
CA ALA A 88 7.75 7.14 -0.77
C ALA A 88 8.74 6.05 -0.34
N GLY A 89 9.85 5.87 -1.07
CA GLY A 89 10.84 4.81 -0.80
C GLY A 89 11.35 4.76 0.65
N ASP A 90 11.65 5.92 1.24
CA ASP A 90 12.13 6.02 2.63
C ASP A 90 11.00 6.01 3.68
N LEU A 91 9.74 6.10 3.24
CA LEU A 91 8.56 6.20 4.10
C LEU A 91 7.83 4.86 4.25
N VAL A 92 7.89 4.02 3.21
CA VAL A 92 7.09 2.80 3.11
C VAL A 92 7.78 1.61 3.78
N THR A 93 6.99 0.80 4.47
CA THR A 93 7.36 -0.56 4.89
C THR A 93 6.42 -1.54 4.21
N LEU A 94 6.98 -2.53 3.51
CA LEU A 94 6.22 -3.58 2.84
C LEU A 94 6.27 -4.88 3.64
N MET A 95 5.13 -5.52 3.81
CA MET A 95 4.99 -6.79 4.53
C MET A 95 4.02 -7.71 3.78
N ILE A 96 4.23 -9.02 3.89
CA ILE A 96 3.24 -10.01 3.45
C ILE A 96 2.55 -10.55 4.70
N GLY A 97 1.22 -10.51 4.70
CA GLY A 97 0.38 -11.01 5.79
C GLY A 97 -0.56 -12.10 5.32
N GLU A 98 -1.00 -12.92 6.27
CA GLU A 98 -2.08 -13.90 6.09
C GLU A 98 -3.15 -13.58 7.14
N GLU A 99 -4.40 -13.45 6.70
CA GLU A 99 -5.52 -13.26 7.62
C GLU A 99 -5.96 -14.62 8.18
N VAL A 100 -5.99 -14.70 9.51
CA VAL A 100 -6.19 -15.96 10.27
C VAL A 100 -7.60 -16.16 10.82
N ASN A 101 -8.49 -15.17 10.65
CA ASN A 101 -9.82 -15.14 11.29
C ASN A 101 -10.96 -14.99 10.26
N GLU A 102 -10.79 -15.49 9.02
CA GLU A 102 -11.90 -15.56 8.06
C GLU A 102 -12.89 -16.68 8.37
#